data_AF-A0AAV3BUD3-F1
#
_entry.id   AF-A0AAV3BUD3-F1
#
_cell.length_a   1.000
_cell.length_b   1.000
_cell.length_c   1.000
_cell.angle_alpha   90.00
_cell.angle_beta   90.00
_cell.angle_gamma   90.00
#
_symmetry.space_group_name_H-M   'P 1'
#
loop_
_entity.id
_entity.type
_entity.pdbx_description
1 polymer ?
#
loop_
_entity_poly.entity_id
_entity_poly.type
_entity_poly.pdbx_seq_one_letter_code
_entity_poly.pdbx_strand_id
1 'polypeptide(L)'
;MDMNGEKLCMVALLFDSGKIDSCFYGGYIFEEIIRGKEVLRNDNKIVVSAGDILLKEIYDDIFPFIIRDELCSIKKENTRYKDRIYGVLLEDISFKIAKEIDTRIKEKCPAYIGMTSIDYNSKDARKQFWKLFIRKYSIEHDVIVCFGYEEEGFIHESEAKAYGFRVNYDNFPDDLDCEEKKYLFSTRQSSFIKEVSQLDIEDGKSDSDRGILEMNYSLVKEVEIAGVQIWKAIEDINRAYITKDGENLVIDYIFTSLYQAAQGIERLLKISIELLVYGDEKYNKKKVDKLLYGHNHSAMVDYLTNEKRLELKSREKHLVKLLSKFYKFARYNRYSYSKDNLLELKIIREFTKHVKSKNYDDAVKHIYGKSIGIISRALYDLISQLSFEHQVFVYELNSDSVARFVFLKSYQEDLYSILKQIEKSKRELLWFLIRKGGELGIKEVGKEYEELPFDDMGLQDYLHELVCNENSGEKIYEFVSAEYDEMVAEDKEKWKKRMEFVEVIGNTNIIWWEEDK
;
A
#
# COMPACT_ATOMS: atom_id res chain seq x y z
N MET A 1 13.24 -1.51 33.60
CA MET A 1 14.06 -0.96 34.69
C MET A 1 15.00 -2.09 35.10
N ASP A 2 16.31 -1.89 34.97
CA ASP A 2 17.31 -2.90 35.33
C ASP A 2 17.49 -2.93 36.85
N MET A 3 16.89 -3.90 37.53
CA MET A 3 17.36 -4.35 38.84
C MET A 3 17.83 -5.79 38.66
N ASN A 4 19.12 -6.03 38.94
CA ASN A 4 19.91 -7.26 38.75
C ASN A 4 20.57 -7.50 37.38
N GLY A 5 20.51 -6.55 36.44
CA GLY A 5 21.26 -6.65 35.17
C GLY A 5 20.64 -7.61 34.13
N GLU A 6 19.47 -8.19 34.42
CA GLU A 6 18.66 -8.92 33.45
C GLU A 6 17.41 -8.11 33.11
N LYS A 7 17.18 -7.90 31.81
CA LYS A 7 16.08 -7.07 31.30
C LYS A 7 14.73 -7.78 31.51
N LEU A 8 13.89 -7.23 32.38
CA LEU A 8 12.48 -7.65 32.50
C LEU A 8 11.68 -7.25 31.27
N CYS A 9 10.72 -8.10 30.90
CA CYS A 9 9.85 -7.88 29.76
C CYS A 9 8.41 -8.30 30.06
N MET A 10 7.52 -7.85 29.18
CA MET A 10 6.14 -8.30 29.09
C MET A 10 5.99 -8.98 27.73
N VAL A 11 5.54 -10.24 27.71
CA VAL A 11 5.43 -11.05 26.49
C VAL A 11 4.10 -11.77 26.43
N ALA A 12 3.57 -11.94 25.23
CA ALA A 12 2.42 -12.78 24.97
C ALA A 12 2.86 -14.04 24.20
N LEU A 13 2.48 -15.21 24.73
CA LEU A 13 2.60 -16.51 24.11
C LEU A 13 1.27 -16.84 23.42
N LEU A 14 1.29 -17.09 22.11
CA LEU A 14 0.07 -17.28 21.31
C LEU A 14 -0.07 -18.73 20.82
N PHE A 15 -1.30 -19.25 20.87
CA PHE A 15 -1.64 -20.63 20.54
C PHE A 15 -2.88 -20.69 19.65
N ASP A 16 -2.89 -21.59 18.67
CA ASP A 16 -4.07 -21.95 17.87
C ASP A 16 -4.86 -23.05 18.60
N SER A 17 -5.98 -22.68 19.24
CA SER A 17 -6.78 -23.61 20.04
C SER A 17 -7.29 -24.80 19.24
N GLY A 18 -7.49 -24.64 17.93
CA GLY A 18 -8.01 -25.69 17.04
C GLY A 18 -6.98 -26.77 16.72
N LYS A 19 -5.72 -26.58 17.14
CA LYS A 19 -4.66 -27.61 17.09
C LYS A 19 -4.54 -28.37 18.41
N ILE A 20 -5.36 -28.08 19.42
CA ILE A 20 -5.36 -28.75 20.73
C ILE A 20 -6.57 -29.68 20.80
N ASP A 21 -6.32 -30.97 21.04
CA ASP A 21 -7.36 -32.00 21.15
C ASP A 21 -7.98 -32.03 22.56
N SER A 22 -8.49 -30.88 23.01
CA SER A 22 -9.14 -30.72 24.31
C SER A 22 -10.11 -29.54 24.28
N CYS A 23 -11.33 -29.73 24.78
CA CYS A 23 -12.28 -28.65 25.01
C CYS A 23 -11.84 -27.69 26.14
N PHE A 24 -10.82 -28.06 26.92
CA PHE A 24 -10.19 -27.24 27.97
C PHE A 24 -8.75 -26.87 27.60
N TYR A 25 -8.55 -26.31 26.41
CA TYR A 25 -7.22 -25.95 25.89
C TYR A 25 -6.43 -25.02 26.81
N GLY A 26 -7.10 -24.15 27.59
CA GLY A 26 -6.42 -23.30 28.58
C GLY A 26 -5.65 -24.09 29.64
N GLY A 27 -6.16 -25.25 30.07
CA GLY A 27 -5.46 -26.14 31.01
C GLY A 27 -4.27 -26.84 30.38
N TYR A 28 -4.41 -27.30 29.13
CA TYR A 28 -3.30 -27.85 28.37
C TYR A 28 -2.16 -26.83 28.20
N ILE A 29 -2.50 -25.58 27.85
CA ILE A 29 -1.53 -24.49 27.68
C ILE A 29 -0.86 -24.13 29.02
N PHE A 30 -1.65 -24.04 30.11
CA PHE A 30 -1.13 -23.85 31.45
C PHE A 30 -0.07 -24.91 31.80
N GLU A 31 -0.42 -26.18 31.59
CA GLU A 31 0.48 -27.31 31.85
C GLU A 31 1.77 -27.21 31.04
N GLU A 32 1.67 -26.90 29.74
CA GLU A 32 2.83 -26.72 28.87
C GLU A 32 3.75 -25.59 29.36
N ILE A 33 3.22 -24.51 29.95
CA ILE A 33 4.05 -23.43 30.49
C ILE A 33 4.81 -23.89 31.73
N ILE A 34 4.13 -24.54 32.70
CA ILE A 34 4.76 -24.88 33.99
C ILE A 34 5.62 -26.15 33.95
N ARG A 35 5.35 -27.08 33.04
CA ARG A 35 6.01 -28.40 32.94
C ARG A 35 7.53 -28.30 32.78
N GLY A 36 8.02 -27.28 32.08
CA GLY A 36 9.46 -27.08 31.85
C GLY A 36 10.22 -26.47 33.03
N LYS A 37 9.51 -26.01 34.06
CA LYS A 37 10.07 -25.41 35.28
C LYS A 37 10.98 -24.20 35.05
N GLU A 38 10.99 -23.60 33.87
CA GLU A 38 11.79 -22.40 33.60
C GLU A 38 11.33 -21.22 34.46
N VAL A 39 10.01 -21.11 34.68
CA VAL A 39 9.40 -20.07 35.51
C VAL A 39 9.90 -20.08 36.96
N LEU A 40 10.36 -21.23 37.47
CA LEU A 40 10.93 -21.34 38.83
C LEU A 40 12.25 -20.58 38.98
N ARG A 41 12.94 -20.34 37.87
CA ARG A 41 14.25 -19.66 37.84
C ARG A 41 14.10 -18.15 37.67
N ASN A 42 12.88 -17.62 37.58
CA ASN A 42 12.66 -16.19 37.42
C ASN A 42 12.78 -15.50 38.78
N ASP A 43 13.71 -14.55 38.87
CA ASP A 43 13.99 -13.85 40.13
C ASP A 43 12.82 -13.00 40.64
N ASN A 44 11.92 -12.60 39.74
CA ASN A 44 10.78 -11.75 40.06
C ASN A 44 9.47 -12.54 40.00
N LYS A 45 8.47 -12.08 40.75
CA LYS A 45 7.10 -12.58 40.62
C LYS A 45 6.59 -12.34 39.20
N ILE A 46 6.17 -13.39 38.51
CA ILE A 46 5.55 -13.30 37.20
C ILE A 46 4.04 -13.16 37.40
N VAL A 47 3.42 -12.12 36.84
CA VAL A 47 1.95 -12.04 36.79
C VAL A 47 1.45 -12.61 35.46
N VAL A 48 0.45 -13.48 35.53
CA VAL A 48 -0.06 -14.20 34.36
C VAL A 48 -1.50 -13.83 34.08
N SER A 49 -1.75 -13.42 32.83
CA SER A 49 -3.09 -13.21 32.29
C SER A 49 -3.30 -14.13 31.10
N ALA A 50 -4.51 -14.62 30.88
CA ALA A 50 -4.79 -15.47 29.74
C ALA A 50 -6.23 -15.35 29.25
N GLY A 51 -6.45 -15.54 27.95
CA GLY A 51 -7.77 -15.45 27.33
C GLY A 51 -7.77 -15.67 25.83
N ASP A 52 -8.98 -15.81 25.27
CA ASP A 52 -9.20 -15.82 23.83
C ASP A 52 -9.02 -14.40 23.26
N ILE A 53 -8.37 -14.28 22.11
CA ILE A 53 -8.35 -13.02 21.35
C ILE A 53 -9.59 -12.97 20.47
N LEU A 54 -10.53 -12.07 20.77
CA LEU A 54 -11.81 -11.98 20.05
C LEU A 54 -11.79 -11.05 18.82
N LEU A 55 -10.65 -10.42 18.54
CA LEU A 55 -10.46 -9.53 17.39
C LEU A 55 -10.35 -10.37 16.11
N LYS A 56 -11.26 -10.20 15.15
CA LYS A 56 -11.34 -11.07 13.96
C LYS A 56 -10.16 -10.86 13.00
N GLU A 57 -9.58 -9.68 13.00
CA GLU A 57 -8.53 -9.27 12.07
C GLU A 57 -7.21 -10.00 12.32
N ILE A 58 -6.91 -10.38 13.58
CA ILE A 58 -5.69 -11.12 13.94
C ILE A 58 -5.66 -12.53 13.33
N TYR A 59 -6.82 -13.09 13.01
CA TYR A 59 -6.97 -14.41 12.40
C TYR A 59 -6.64 -14.41 10.91
N ASP A 60 -6.86 -13.27 10.26
CA ASP A 60 -6.54 -13.08 8.84
C ASP A 60 -5.10 -12.60 8.68
N ASP A 61 -4.62 -11.76 9.61
CA ASP A 61 -3.24 -11.28 9.65
C ASP A 61 -2.78 -10.93 11.07
N ILE A 62 -1.85 -11.71 11.61
CA ILE A 62 -1.29 -11.52 12.95
C ILE A 62 -0.22 -10.42 13.01
N PHE A 63 0.39 -10.03 11.89
CA PHE A 63 1.55 -9.13 11.88
C PHE A 63 1.26 -7.73 12.47
N PRO A 64 0.11 -7.11 12.20
CA PRO A 64 -0.29 -5.85 12.82
C PRO A 64 -0.44 -5.92 14.34
N PHE A 65 -0.59 -7.12 14.91
CA PHE A 65 -0.83 -7.31 16.34
C PHE A 65 0.48 -7.58 17.12
N ILE A 66 1.57 -7.94 16.44
CA ILE A 66 2.83 -8.37 17.07
C ILE A 66 3.94 -7.32 16.94
N ILE A 67 4.85 -7.26 17.91
CA ILE A 67 6.08 -6.46 17.83
C ILE A 67 7.20 -7.36 17.33
N ARG A 68 7.80 -7.01 16.19
CA ARG A 68 8.90 -7.75 15.53
C ARG A 68 10.26 -7.31 16.06
N ASP A 69 10.50 -7.54 17.34
CA ASP A 69 11.79 -7.32 18.00
C ASP A 69 12.54 -8.65 18.25
N GLU A 70 13.60 -8.60 19.05
CA GLU A 70 14.41 -9.78 19.38
C GLU A 70 13.64 -10.86 20.15
N LEU A 71 12.51 -10.55 20.80
CA LEU A 71 11.67 -11.52 21.50
C LEU A 71 10.66 -12.20 20.56
N CYS A 72 10.28 -11.55 19.47
CA CYS A 72 9.34 -12.12 18.50
C CYS A 72 9.84 -13.45 17.94
N SER A 73 8.96 -14.45 17.91
CA SER A 73 9.22 -15.75 17.28
C SER A 73 8.13 -16.16 16.29
N ILE A 74 7.07 -15.34 16.16
CA ILE A 74 5.93 -15.57 15.29
C ILE A 74 6.35 -15.33 13.84
N LYS A 75 6.12 -16.33 12.99
CA LYS A 75 6.46 -16.29 11.58
C LYS A 75 5.20 -16.22 10.73
N LYS A 76 5.36 -15.79 9.48
CA LYS A 76 4.27 -15.81 8.51
C LYS A 76 3.87 -17.26 8.21
N GLU A 77 2.63 -17.61 8.57
CA GLU A 77 1.99 -18.83 8.12
C GLU A 77 1.10 -18.52 6.90
N ASN A 78 1.16 -19.38 5.88
CA ASN A 78 0.29 -19.26 4.69
C ASN A 78 -1.05 -19.98 4.88
N THR A 79 -1.26 -20.60 6.05
CA THR A 79 -2.46 -21.33 6.41
C THR A 79 -3.22 -20.56 7.48
N ARG A 80 -4.54 -20.48 7.33
CA ARG A 80 -5.41 -19.91 8.35
C ARG A 80 -5.35 -20.76 9.63
N TYR A 81 -5.41 -20.10 10.79
CA TYR A 81 -5.54 -20.78 12.08
C TYR A 81 -6.83 -21.62 12.12
N LYS A 82 -6.77 -22.76 12.83
CA LYS A 82 -7.86 -23.75 12.84
C LYS A 82 -9.07 -23.31 13.66
N ASP A 83 -8.83 -22.56 14.73
CA ASP A 83 -9.89 -22.02 15.59
C ASP A 83 -9.44 -20.68 16.23
N ARG A 84 -9.66 -20.48 17.53
CA ARG A 84 -9.36 -19.24 18.25
C ARG A 84 -7.87 -19.12 18.54
N ILE A 85 -7.37 -17.88 18.57
CA ILE A 85 -6.03 -17.60 19.09
C ILE A 85 -6.18 -17.39 20.60
N TYR A 86 -5.59 -18.29 21.37
CA TYR A 86 -5.47 -18.15 22.82
C TYR A 86 -4.13 -17.50 23.18
N GLY A 87 -4.15 -16.50 24.04
CA GLY A 87 -2.95 -15.83 24.51
C GLY A 87 -2.69 -16.07 25.99
N VAL A 88 -1.40 -16.16 26.35
CA VAL A 88 -0.92 -16.08 27.73
C VAL A 88 0.09 -14.95 27.84
N LEU A 89 -0.24 -13.94 28.63
CA LEU A 89 0.62 -12.81 28.96
C LEU A 89 1.45 -13.14 30.20
N LEU A 90 2.77 -12.96 30.09
CA LEU A 90 3.71 -13.08 31.20
C LEU A 90 4.32 -11.70 31.46
N GLU A 91 4.02 -11.13 32.61
CA GLU A 91 4.57 -9.85 33.07
C GLU A 91 5.72 -10.09 34.05
N ASP A 92 6.74 -9.24 34.03
CA ASP A 92 7.95 -9.36 34.87
C ASP A 92 8.75 -10.66 34.66
N ILE A 93 8.66 -11.24 33.46
CA ILE A 93 9.52 -12.35 33.06
C ILE A 93 10.85 -11.82 32.54
N SER A 94 11.95 -12.49 32.86
CA SER A 94 13.26 -12.12 32.35
C SER A 94 13.39 -12.50 30.87
N PHE A 95 14.12 -11.69 30.09
CA PHE A 95 14.34 -11.92 28.66
C PHE A 95 14.84 -13.35 28.35
N LYS A 96 15.78 -13.85 29.17
CA LYS A 96 16.37 -15.17 29.00
C LYS A 96 15.34 -16.27 29.21
N ILE A 97 14.57 -16.20 30.29
CA ILE A 97 13.56 -17.21 30.63
C ILE A 97 12.43 -17.21 29.59
N ALA A 98 11.99 -16.03 29.13
CA ALA A 98 11.02 -15.92 28.05
C ALA A 98 11.49 -16.67 26.78
N LYS A 99 12.76 -16.52 26.40
CA LYS A 99 13.35 -17.25 25.26
C LYS A 99 13.48 -18.75 25.47
N GLU A 100 13.82 -19.19 26.67
CA GLU A 100 13.89 -20.61 27.01
C GLU A 100 12.51 -21.27 26.90
N ILE A 101 11.46 -20.61 27.42
CA ILE A 101 10.07 -21.05 27.31
C ILE A 101 9.63 -21.10 25.84
N ASP A 102 9.84 -20.01 25.09
CA ASP A 102 9.48 -19.92 23.67
C ASP A 102 10.11 -21.05 22.85
N THR A 103 11.41 -21.29 23.04
CA THR A 103 12.14 -22.36 22.34
C THR A 103 11.57 -23.73 22.66
N ARG A 104 11.38 -24.05 23.95
CA ARG A 104 10.87 -25.36 24.36
C ARG A 104 9.46 -25.61 23.86
N ILE A 105 8.55 -24.66 24.06
CA ILE A 105 7.15 -24.84 23.67
C ILE A 105 7.05 -25.01 22.16
N LYS A 106 7.85 -24.27 21.37
CA LYS A 106 7.91 -24.42 19.91
C LYS A 106 8.35 -25.80 19.43
N GLU A 107 9.23 -26.46 20.18
CA GLU A 107 9.65 -27.83 19.85
C GLU A 107 8.59 -28.88 20.22
N LYS A 108 7.76 -28.62 21.23
CA LYS A 108 6.90 -29.64 21.85
C LYS A 108 5.41 -29.48 21.59
N CYS A 109 4.94 -28.27 21.29
CA CYS A 109 3.53 -27.93 21.18
C CYS A 109 3.19 -27.49 19.75
N PRO A 110 2.57 -28.36 18.93
CA PRO A 110 2.17 -28.01 17.56
C PRO A 110 1.14 -26.86 17.46
N ALA A 111 0.42 -26.60 18.56
CA ALA A 111 -0.54 -25.50 18.66
C ALA A 111 0.11 -24.15 18.90
N TYR A 112 1.38 -24.11 19.29
CA TYR A 112 2.08 -22.87 19.60
C TYR A 112 2.44 -22.08 18.34
N ILE A 113 1.93 -20.86 18.24
CA ILE A 113 2.16 -19.94 17.14
C ILE A 113 3.51 -19.23 17.33
N GLY A 114 3.77 -18.77 18.55
CA GLY A 114 5.01 -18.09 18.93
C GLY A 114 4.81 -17.04 20.01
N MET A 115 5.89 -16.30 20.27
CA MET A 115 5.97 -15.24 21.27
C MET A 115 6.04 -13.87 20.59
N THR A 116 5.46 -12.85 21.22
CA THR A 116 5.70 -11.44 20.89
C THR A 116 5.88 -10.60 22.16
N SER A 117 6.65 -9.53 22.07
CA SER A 117 6.74 -8.55 23.16
C SER A 117 5.52 -7.63 23.18
N ILE A 118 5.25 -7.06 24.35
CA ILE A 118 4.17 -6.10 24.57
C ILE A 118 4.75 -4.73 24.87
N ASP A 119 4.33 -3.73 24.12
CA ASP A 119 4.47 -2.31 24.49
C ASP A 119 3.21 -1.86 25.21
N TYR A 120 3.28 -1.87 26.55
CA TYR A 120 2.15 -1.50 27.39
C TYR A 120 1.76 0.00 27.28
N ASN A 121 2.60 0.84 26.65
CA ASN A 121 2.28 2.25 26.37
C ASN A 121 1.68 2.46 24.98
N SER A 122 1.56 1.41 24.16
CA SER A 122 1.01 1.54 22.82
C SER A 122 -0.46 1.93 22.88
N LYS A 123 -0.84 2.89 22.04
CA LYS A 123 -2.23 3.31 21.81
C LYS A 123 -2.81 2.76 20.51
N ASP A 124 -2.08 1.89 19.81
CA ASP A 124 -2.64 1.17 18.66
C ASP A 124 -3.56 0.07 19.20
N ALA A 125 -4.85 0.11 18.83
CA ALA A 125 -5.83 -0.88 19.25
C ALA A 125 -5.39 -2.32 18.96
N ARG A 126 -4.67 -2.55 17.86
CA ARG A 126 -4.15 -3.88 17.47
C ARG A 126 -3.06 -4.39 18.41
N LYS A 127 -2.27 -3.49 19.03
CA LYS A 127 -1.22 -3.86 20.01
C LYS A 127 -1.74 -3.94 21.45
N GLN A 128 -3.01 -3.61 21.67
CA GLN A 128 -3.64 -3.62 23.00
C GLN A 128 -4.48 -4.88 23.26
N PHE A 129 -4.43 -5.90 22.37
CA PHE A 129 -5.22 -7.13 22.51
C PHE A 129 -5.04 -7.83 23.87
N TRP A 130 -3.85 -7.72 24.47
CA TRP A 130 -3.52 -8.32 25.76
C TRP A 130 -4.35 -7.77 26.92
N LYS A 131 -4.91 -6.56 26.79
CA LYS A 131 -5.80 -5.95 27.80
C LYS A 131 -7.13 -6.68 27.94
N LEU A 132 -7.50 -7.50 26.95
CA LEU A 132 -8.70 -8.36 26.99
C LEU A 132 -8.47 -9.65 27.79
N PHE A 133 -7.23 -9.95 28.21
CA PHE A 133 -6.94 -11.16 28.95
C PHE A 133 -7.32 -11.03 30.42
N ILE A 134 -7.83 -12.12 30.98
CA ILE A 134 -8.19 -12.18 32.40
C ILE A 134 -6.90 -12.42 33.18
N ARG A 135 -6.62 -11.56 34.16
CA ARG A 135 -5.53 -11.74 35.13
C ARG A 135 -5.90 -12.91 36.05
N LYS A 136 -5.13 -14.00 36.04
CA LYS A 136 -5.55 -15.24 36.72
C LYS A 136 -4.75 -15.57 37.98
N TYR A 137 -3.43 -15.44 37.90
CA TYR A 137 -2.55 -15.84 38.99
C TYR A 137 -1.18 -15.18 38.86
N SER A 138 -0.36 -15.33 39.88
CA SER A 138 1.07 -15.02 39.84
C SER A 138 1.91 -16.24 40.21
N ILE A 139 3.13 -16.31 39.68
CA ILE A 139 4.12 -17.34 40.00
C ILE A 139 5.33 -16.66 40.64
N GLU A 140 5.72 -17.13 41.81
CA GLU A 140 6.96 -16.73 42.48
C GLU A 140 7.65 -17.99 43.03
N HIS A 141 8.79 -18.34 42.44
CA HIS A 141 9.47 -19.61 42.71
C HIS A 141 8.50 -20.79 42.57
N ASP A 142 8.35 -21.62 43.61
CA ASP A 142 7.48 -22.79 43.65
C ASP A 142 6.04 -22.48 44.08
N VAL A 143 5.66 -21.21 44.21
CA VAL A 143 4.33 -20.79 44.69
C VAL A 143 3.53 -20.15 43.54
N ILE A 144 2.33 -20.65 43.33
CA ILE A 144 1.30 -20.03 42.50
C ILE A 144 0.28 -19.38 43.43
N VAL A 145 0.07 -18.08 43.28
CA VAL A 145 -1.00 -17.34 43.98
C VAL A 145 -2.12 -17.07 43.00
N CYS A 146 -3.24 -17.79 43.15
CA CYS A 146 -4.47 -17.59 42.40
C CYS A 146 -5.20 -16.34 42.88
N PHE A 147 -5.76 -15.60 41.94
CA PHE A 147 -6.51 -14.38 42.23
C PHE A 147 -7.98 -14.74 42.43
N GLY A 148 -8.53 -14.41 43.61
CA GLY A 148 -9.88 -14.80 44.00
C GLY A 148 -9.90 -15.59 45.31
N TYR A 149 -11.05 -16.19 45.60
CA TYR A 149 -11.29 -16.92 46.84
C TYR A 149 -10.99 -18.42 46.69
N GLU A 150 -10.48 -19.05 47.76
CA GLU A 150 -10.23 -20.50 47.78
C GLU A 150 -11.50 -21.33 47.46
N GLU A 151 -12.68 -20.83 47.84
CA GLU A 151 -13.98 -21.46 47.59
C GLU A 151 -14.34 -21.56 46.11
N GLU A 152 -13.81 -20.65 45.27
CA GLU A 152 -14.01 -20.66 43.82
C GLU A 152 -13.17 -21.75 43.14
N GLY A 153 -12.09 -22.16 43.81
CA GLY A 153 -11.16 -23.20 43.36
C GLY A 153 -10.30 -22.77 42.16
N PHE A 154 -9.14 -23.40 42.03
CA PHE A 154 -8.27 -23.23 40.87
C PHE A 154 -8.35 -24.46 39.96
N ILE A 155 -8.91 -24.25 38.77
CA ILE A 155 -9.12 -25.33 37.79
C ILE A 155 -7.84 -26.07 37.38
N HIS A 156 -6.65 -25.50 37.62
CA HIS A 156 -5.35 -26.12 37.32
C HIS A 156 -4.56 -26.56 38.58
N GLU A 157 -5.22 -26.65 39.74
CA GLU A 157 -4.55 -26.95 41.01
C GLU A 157 -3.91 -28.35 41.03
N SER A 158 -4.56 -29.34 40.42
CA SER A 158 -4.05 -30.72 40.38
C SER A 158 -2.78 -30.81 39.53
N GLU A 159 -2.78 -30.16 38.37
CA GLU A 159 -1.64 -30.07 37.46
C GLU A 159 -0.49 -29.31 38.10
N ALA A 160 -0.76 -28.16 38.73
CA ALA A 160 0.25 -27.38 39.44
C ALA A 160 0.96 -28.21 40.51
N LYS A 161 0.21 -28.90 41.37
CA LYS A 161 0.76 -29.78 42.40
C LYS A 161 1.56 -30.94 41.81
N ALA A 162 1.11 -31.54 40.70
CA ALA A 162 1.83 -32.61 40.02
C ALA A 162 3.22 -32.19 39.53
N TYR A 163 3.40 -30.92 39.15
CA TYR A 163 4.71 -30.36 38.76
C TYR A 163 5.52 -29.75 39.91
N GLY A 164 5.01 -29.85 41.14
CA GLY A 164 5.72 -29.45 42.37
C GLY A 164 5.45 -28.01 42.82
N PHE A 165 4.37 -27.38 42.35
CA PHE A 165 3.96 -26.06 42.82
C PHE A 165 3.03 -26.15 44.04
N ARG A 166 3.18 -25.18 44.94
CA ARG A 166 2.22 -24.89 46.01
C ARG A 166 1.21 -23.86 45.49
N VAL A 167 -0.07 -24.09 45.75
CA VAL A 167 -1.15 -23.19 45.31
C VAL A 167 -1.74 -22.47 46.51
N ASN A 168 -1.74 -21.15 46.45
CA ASN A 168 -2.32 -20.23 47.44
C ASN A 168 -3.37 -19.35 46.76
N TYR A 169 -4.19 -18.67 47.55
CA TYR A 169 -5.18 -17.70 47.08
C TYR A 169 -4.94 -16.35 47.72
N ASP A 170 -5.13 -15.26 46.98
CA ASP A 170 -5.02 -13.91 47.55
C ASP A 170 -6.26 -13.49 48.34
N ASN A 171 -7.39 -14.22 48.18
CA ASN A 171 -8.65 -14.00 48.89
C ASN A 171 -9.16 -12.56 48.78
N PHE A 172 -8.89 -11.94 47.63
CA PHE A 172 -9.42 -10.64 47.29
C PHE A 172 -10.54 -10.76 46.25
N PRO A 173 -11.55 -9.87 46.29
CA PRO A 173 -12.58 -9.80 45.25
C PRO A 173 -11.97 -9.47 43.88
N ASP A 174 -12.79 -9.56 42.82
CA ASP A 174 -12.38 -9.06 41.50
C ASP A 174 -12.03 -7.57 41.61
N ASP A 175 -10.98 -7.15 40.90
CA ASP A 175 -10.59 -5.73 40.87
C ASP A 175 -11.68 -4.86 40.23
N LEU A 176 -12.51 -5.43 39.34
CA LEU A 176 -13.66 -4.74 38.72
C LEU A 176 -14.85 -4.56 39.67
N ASP A 177 -14.99 -5.42 40.69
CA ASP A 177 -16.07 -5.33 41.68
C ASP A 177 -15.77 -4.30 42.78
N CYS A 178 -14.57 -3.72 42.78
CA CYS A 178 -14.14 -2.72 43.75
C CYS A 178 -14.34 -1.30 43.19
N GLU A 179 -15.54 -0.75 43.31
CA GLU A 179 -15.81 0.66 42.97
C GLU A 179 -14.77 1.59 43.65
N GLU A 180 -14.26 2.59 42.91
CA GLU A 180 -13.27 3.60 43.34
C GLU A 180 -11.80 3.14 43.51
N LYS A 181 -11.46 1.88 43.23
CA LYS A 181 -10.09 1.38 43.43
C LYS A 181 -9.14 1.83 42.31
N LYS A 182 -8.17 2.68 42.66
CA LYS A 182 -7.14 3.17 41.73
C LYS A 182 -6.04 2.14 41.40
N TYR A 183 -5.60 1.38 42.41
CA TYR A 183 -4.45 0.46 42.31
C TYR A 183 -4.90 -0.99 42.38
N LEU A 184 -4.27 -1.88 41.61
CA LEU A 184 -4.48 -3.33 41.73
C LEU A 184 -4.02 -3.82 43.11
N PHE A 185 -4.52 -4.98 43.58
CA PHE A 185 -3.94 -5.62 44.78
C PHE A 185 -2.45 -5.93 44.56
N SER A 186 -1.62 -5.82 45.61
CA SER A 186 -0.15 -6.00 45.48
C SER A 186 0.24 -7.38 44.94
N THR A 187 -0.56 -8.41 45.23
CA THR A 187 -0.46 -9.76 44.66
C THR A 187 -0.63 -9.77 43.14
N ARG A 188 -1.45 -8.87 42.60
CA ARG A 188 -1.81 -8.74 41.18
C ARG A 188 -0.98 -7.69 40.42
N GLN A 189 -0.27 -6.80 41.11
CA GLN A 189 0.61 -5.80 40.47
C GLN A 189 1.87 -6.42 39.86
N SER A 190 2.36 -5.83 38.76
CA SER A 190 3.68 -6.05 38.17
C SER A 190 4.49 -4.76 38.15
N SER A 191 5.75 -4.81 37.68
CA SER A 191 6.57 -3.62 37.49
C SER A 191 6.03 -2.70 36.38
N PHE A 192 5.25 -3.26 35.46
CA PHE A 192 4.63 -2.55 34.34
C PHE A 192 3.22 -2.03 34.67
N ILE A 193 2.41 -2.84 35.34
CA ILE A 193 0.98 -2.58 35.60
C ILE A 193 0.71 -2.52 37.10
N LYS A 194 0.29 -1.34 37.57
CA LYS A 194 -0.01 -1.06 38.98
C LYS A 194 -1.42 -0.51 39.19
N GLU A 195 -1.92 0.27 38.23
CA GLU A 195 -3.23 0.93 38.28
C GLU A 195 -4.25 0.17 37.43
N VAL A 196 -5.52 0.17 37.85
CA VAL A 196 -6.63 -0.48 37.11
C VAL A 196 -6.78 0.14 35.73
N SER A 197 -6.65 1.46 35.63
CA SER A 197 -6.75 2.21 34.36
C SER A 197 -5.72 1.81 33.30
N GLN A 198 -4.59 1.19 33.68
CA GLN A 198 -3.61 0.71 32.71
C GLN A 198 -4.09 -0.53 31.94
N LEU A 199 -5.14 -1.19 32.43
CA LEU A 199 -5.81 -2.32 31.77
C LEU A 199 -6.92 -1.86 30.80
N ASP A 200 -7.33 -0.60 30.85
CA ASP A 200 -8.36 -0.07 29.96
C ASP A 200 -7.82 0.14 28.55
N ILE A 201 -8.59 -0.21 27.52
CA ILE A 201 -8.23 0.07 26.12
C ILE A 201 -8.28 1.57 25.89
N GLU A 202 -7.18 2.14 25.38
CA GLU A 202 -7.13 3.54 24.98
C GLU A 202 -7.33 3.69 23.48
N ASP A 203 -8.18 4.63 23.08
CA ASP A 203 -8.27 5.06 21.68
C ASP A 203 -7.04 5.91 21.31
N GLY A 204 -6.37 5.54 20.23
CA GLY A 204 -5.18 6.25 19.77
C GLY A 204 -4.87 6.04 18.29
N LYS A 205 -3.77 6.64 17.85
CA LYS A 205 -3.30 6.52 16.46
C LYS A 205 -2.68 5.14 16.27
N SER A 206 -3.09 4.46 15.20
CA SER A 206 -2.40 3.28 14.69
C SER A 206 -0.95 3.60 14.35
N ASP A 207 -0.07 2.64 14.55
CA ASP A 207 1.32 2.74 14.13
C ASP A 207 1.47 2.60 12.59
N SER A 208 2.70 2.58 12.10
CA SER A 208 2.97 2.42 10.66
C SER A 208 2.92 0.97 10.16
N ASP A 209 2.77 -0.03 11.03
CA ASP A 209 2.63 -1.43 10.62
C ASP A 209 1.20 -1.65 10.09
N ARG A 210 1.06 -1.56 8.77
CA ARG A 210 -0.17 -1.90 8.07
C ARG A 210 -0.34 -3.41 7.95
N GLY A 211 -1.57 -3.89 8.06
CA GLY A 211 -1.92 -5.28 7.74
C GLY A 211 -1.90 -5.53 6.24
N ILE A 212 -1.75 -6.79 5.83
CA ILE A 212 -1.68 -7.15 4.41
C ILE A 212 -2.97 -6.79 3.67
N LEU A 213 -4.12 -6.86 4.34
CA LEU A 213 -5.41 -6.43 3.78
C LEU A 213 -5.51 -4.92 3.64
N GLU A 214 -5.07 -4.16 4.65
CA GLU A 214 -5.00 -2.69 4.57
C GLU A 214 -4.06 -2.25 3.44
N MET A 215 -2.92 -2.94 3.30
CA MET A 215 -2.00 -2.77 2.19
C MET A 215 -2.67 -3.14 0.86
N ASN A 216 -3.42 -4.24 0.77
CA ASN A 216 -4.13 -4.63 -0.45
C ASN A 216 -5.02 -3.49 -0.97
N TYR A 217 -5.91 -2.98 -0.13
CA TYR A 217 -6.85 -1.91 -0.52
C TYR A 217 -6.17 -0.58 -0.84
N SER A 218 -5.03 -0.29 -0.21
CA SER A 218 -4.30 0.95 -0.43
C SER A 218 -3.41 0.86 -1.68
N LEU A 219 -2.65 -0.23 -1.80
CA LEU A 219 -1.64 -0.39 -2.83
C LEU A 219 -2.25 -0.70 -4.19
N VAL A 220 -3.42 -1.35 -4.27
CA VAL A 220 -4.12 -1.55 -5.56
C VAL A 220 -4.42 -0.21 -6.25
N LYS A 221 -4.85 0.80 -5.47
CA LYS A 221 -5.07 2.16 -5.95
C LYS A 221 -3.77 2.82 -6.37
N GLU A 222 -2.70 2.61 -5.62
CA GLU A 222 -1.37 3.16 -5.93
C GLU A 222 -0.78 2.59 -7.22
N VAL A 223 -1.00 1.30 -7.52
CA VAL A 223 -0.61 0.68 -8.81
C VAL A 223 -1.35 1.36 -9.95
N GLU A 224 -2.66 1.53 -9.82
CA GLU A 224 -3.47 2.18 -10.84
C GLU A 224 -3.04 3.64 -11.08
N ILE A 225 -2.86 4.42 -10.00
CA ILE A 225 -2.36 5.80 -10.07
C ILE A 225 -1.01 5.84 -10.77
N ALA A 226 -0.10 4.91 -10.45
CA ALA A 226 1.21 4.85 -11.09
C ALA A 226 1.09 4.63 -12.61
N GLY A 227 0.20 3.73 -13.04
CA GLY A 227 -0.08 3.50 -14.46
C GLY A 227 -0.63 4.74 -15.17
N VAL A 228 -1.56 5.45 -14.52
CA VAL A 228 -2.10 6.72 -15.05
C VAL A 228 -1.01 7.78 -15.18
N GLN A 229 -0.14 7.94 -14.18
CA GLN A 229 0.99 8.88 -14.26
C GLN A 229 1.94 8.52 -15.40
N ILE A 230 2.27 7.24 -15.55
CA ILE A 230 3.14 6.77 -16.63
C ILE A 230 2.52 7.04 -17.99
N TRP A 231 1.21 6.81 -18.17
CA TRP A 231 0.52 7.15 -19.40
C TRP A 231 0.54 8.66 -19.69
N LYS A 232 0.26 9.49 -18.69
CA LYS A 232 0.38 10.96 -18.81
C LYS A 232 1.77 11.41 -19.23
N ALA A 233 2.82 10.73 -18.78
CA ALA A 233 4.17 11.04 -19.22
C ALA A 233 4.35 10.88 -20.75
N ILE A 234 3.66 9.91 -21.35
CA ILE A 234 3.69 9.64 -22.79
C ILE A 234 2.85 10.67 -23.56
N GLU A 235 1.72 11.08 -23.00
CA GLU A 235 0.89 12.15 -23.58
C GLU A 235 1.64 13.49 -23.55
N ASP A 236 2.28 13.83 -22.44
CA ASP A 236 3.04 15.07 -22.28
C ASP A 236 4.27 15.10 -23.22
N ILE A 237 5.04 14.01 -23.33
CA ILE A 237 6.20 14.02 -24.22
C ILE A 237 5.79 14.19 -25.69
N ASN A 238 4.61 13.69 -26.09
CA ASN A 238 4.10 13.83 -27.46
C ASN A 238 3.93 15.30 -27.86
N ARG A 239 3.51 16.15 -26.91
CA ARG A 239 3.30 17.60 -27.10
C ARG A 239 4.60 18.41 -27.17
N ALA A 240 5.70 17.85 -26.70
CA ALA A 240 7.01 18.52 -26.76
C ALA A 240 7.69 18.28 -28.12
N TYR A 241 8.35 19.31 -28.66
CA TYR A 241 9.25 19.16 -29.81
C TYR A 241 10.71 19.05 -29.36
N ILE A 242 11.31 17.87 -29.50
CA ILE A 242 12.66 17.56 -29.01
C ILE A 242 13.66 17.76 -30.14
N THR A 243 14.34 18.91 -30.12
CA THR A 243 15.42 19.21 -31.07
C THR A 243 16.74 18.63 -30.60
N LYS A 244 17.66 18.39 -31.55
CA LYS A 244 19.03 17.97 -31.25
C LYS A 244 19.91 19.15 -30.77
N ASP A 245 19.75 20.32 -31.39
CA ASP A 245 20.66 21.46 -31.23
C ASP A 245 19.94 22.81 -30.94
N GLY A 246 18.61 22.85 -30.82
CA GLY A 246 17.82 24.08 -30.71
C GLY A 246 17.39 24.49 -29.29
N GLU A 247 16.98 25.76 -29.15
CA GLU A 247 16.54 26.43 -27.91
C GLU A 247 15.02 26.78 -27.87
N ASN A 248 14.32 26.81 -29.00
CA ASN A 248 12.86 27.06 -29.04
C ASN A 248 12.12 25.79 -28.59
N LEU A 249 11.74 25.73 -27.31
CA LEU A 249 11.05 24.59 -26.71
C LEU A 249 9.97 25.01 -25.70
N VAL A 250 8.85 24.30 -25.76
CA VAL A 250 7.86 24.25 -24.68
C VAL A 250 8.40 23.28 -23.62
N ILE A 251 9.10 23.82 -22.62
CA ILE A 251 9.88 23.04 -21.64
C ILE A 251 9.01 22.39 -20.56
N ASP A 252 7.82 22.96 -20.34
CA ASP A 252 6.81 22.49 -19.39
C ASP A 252 6.39 21.05 -19.67
N TYR A 253 6.10 20.67 -20.92
CA TYR A 253 5.68 19.32 -21.27
C TYR A 253 6.81 18.28 -21.14
N ILE A 254 8.07 18.66 -21.39
CA ILE A 254 9.20 17.76 -21.09
C ILE A 254 9.36 17.60 -19.58
N PHE A 255 9.22 18.70 -18.82
CA PHE A 255 9.27 18.65 -17.37
C PHE A 255 8.15 17.77 -16.79
N THR A 256 6.89 17.98 -17.18
CA THR A 256 5.75 17.22 -16.67
C THR A 256 5.87 15.76 -17.08
N SER A 257 6.31 15.47 -18.31
CA SER A 257 6.59 14.10 -18.74
C SER A 257 7.60 13.38 -17.83
N LEU A 258 8.78 13.98 -17.63
CA LEU A 258 9.81 13.42 -16.75
C LEU A 258 9.34 13.29 -15.31
N TYR A 259 8.54 14.25 -14.83
CA TYR A 259 7.97 14.24 -13.49
C TYR A 259 6.97 13.09 -13.29
N GLN A 260 6.01 12.94 -14.21
CA GLN A 260 5.02 11.88 -14.12
C GLN A 260 5.65 10.50 -14.27
N ALA A 261 6.64 10.34 -15.17
CA ALA A 261 7.40 9.10 -15.30
C ALA A 261 8.17 8.77 -14.01
N ALA A 262 8.87 9.75 -13.43
CA ALA A 262 9.61 9.56 -12.19
C ALA A 262 8.68 9.19 -11.02
N GLN A 263 7.53 9.85 -10.88
CA GLN A 263 6.55 9.57 -9.84
C GLN A 263 5.91 8.19 -9.99
N GLY A 264 5.44 7.84 -11.18
CA GLY A 264 4.82 6.55 -11.42
C GLY A 264 5.80 5.38 -11.20
N ILE A 265 7.04 5.50 -11.68
CA ILE A 265 8.08 4.49 -11.43
C ILE A 265 8.44 4.43 -9.94
N GLU A 266 8.49 5.56 -9.22
CA GLU A 266 8.73 5.57 -7.77
C GLU A 266 7.67 4.77 -7.01
N ARG A 267 6.39 4.99 -7.33
CA ARG A 267 5.28 4.28 -6.70
C ARG A 267 5.39 2.77 -6.93
N LEU A 268 5.62 2.33 -8.17
CA LEU A 268 5.80 0.90 -8.47
C LEU A 268 6.98 0.28 -7.72
N LEU A 269 8.11 0.99 -7.61
CA LEU A 269 9.26 0.54 -6.83
C LEU A 269 8.93 0.40 -5.35
N LYS A 270 8.24 1.39 -4.77
CA LYS A 270 7.82 1.37 -3.37
C LYS A 270 6.85 0.23 -3.07
N ILE A 271 5.83 0.05 -3.90
CA ILE A 271 4.87 -1.04 -3.79
C ILE A 271 5.59 -2.39 -3.85
N SER A 272 6.51 -2.56 -4.81
CA SER A 272 7.30 -3.80 -4.94
C SER A 272 8.12 -4.09 -3.69
N ILE A 273 8.75 -3.07 -3.10
CA ILE A 273 9.55 -3.23 -1.88
C ILE A 273 8.67 -3.50 -0.67
N GLU A 274 7.57 -2.75 -0.49
CA GLU A 274 6.65 -2.95 0.63
C GLU A 274 6.06 -4.37 0.63
N LEU A 275 5.66 -4.89 -0.53
CA LEU A 275 5.22 -6.27 -0.65
C LEU A 275 6.37 -7.25 -0.37
N LEU A 276 7.55 -7.05 -0.96
CA LEU A 276 8.70 -7.96 -0.80
C LEU A 276 9.10 -8.15 0.67
N VAL A 277 9.07 -7.09 1.47
CA VAL A 277 9.52 -7.14 2.87
C VAL A 277 8.42 -7.54 3.85
N TYR A 278 7.18 -7.57 3.39
CA TYR A 278 6.04 -7.79 4.25
C TYR A 278 6.10 -9.19 4.89
N GLY A 279 5.98 -9.24 6.22
CA GLY A 279 6.00 -10.50 6.97
C GLY A 279 7.33 -11.26 7.02
N ASP A 280 8.45 -10.68 6.53
CA ASP A 280 9.76 -11.36 6.50
C ASP A 280 10.78 -10.66 7.43
N GLU A 281 11.15 -11.37 8.50
CA GLU A 281 12.04 -10.89 9.56
C GLU A 281 13.49 -10.67 9.12
N LYS A 282 13.91 -11.22 7.97
CA LYS A 282 15.27 -11.01 7.46
C LYS A 282 15.52 -9.54 7.08
N TYR A 283 14.45 -8.76 6.89
CA TYR A 283 14.52 -7.36 6.51
C TYR A 283 14.46 -6.41 7.70
N ASN A 284 15.40 -5.46 7.73
CA ASN A 284 15.41 -4.41 8.75
C ASN A 284 14.45 -3.27 8.38
N LYS A 285 13.30 -3.21 9.05
CA LYS A 285 12.24 -2.21 8.81
C LYS A 285 12.76 -0.76 8.76
N LYS A 286 13.57 -0.33 9.74
CA LYS A 286 14.13 1.04 9.77
C LYS A 286 14.98 1.37 8.54
N LYS A 287 15.74 0.40 8.02
CA LYS A 287 16.53 0.58 6.81
C LYS A 287 15.65 0.66 5.56
N VAL A 288 14.61 -0.17 5.50
CA VAL A 288 13.63 -0.17 4.41
C VAL A 288 12.86 1.15 4.38
N ASP A 289 12.36 1.62 5.52
CA ASP A 289 11.64 2.89 5.64
C ASP A 289 12.52 4.04 5.11
N LYS A 290 13.80 4.10 5.54
CA LYS A 290 14.74 5.11 5.05
C LYS A 290 14.96 5.05 3.53
N LEU A 291 14.95 3.85 2.94
CA LEU A 291 15.04 3.68 1.49
C LEU A 291 13.79 4.24 0.78
N LEU A 292 12.59 3.90 1.28
CA LEU A 292 11.32 4.34 0.71
C LEU A 292 11.14 5.86 0.81
N TYR A 293 11.48 6.48 1.94
CA TYR A 293 11.38 7.94 2.13
C TYR A 293 12.51 8.73 1.46
N GLY A 294 13.59 8.08 1.01
CA GLY A 294 14.75 8.74 0.43
C GLY A 294 14.58 9.26 -1.00
N HIS A 295 13.49 8.93 -1.69
CA HIS A 295 13.19 9.31 -3.08
C HIS A 295 14.33 9.01 -4.09
N ASN A 296 15.05 7.89 -3.89
CA ASN A 296 16.16 7.50 -4.73
C ASN A 296 15.80 6.23 -5.52
N HIS A 297 15.29 6.40 -6.74
CA HIS A 297 14.87 5.28 -7.59
C HIS A 297 16.00 4.32 -7.90
N SER A 298 17.22 4.83 -8.09
CA SER A 298 18.39 3.99 -8.37
C SER A 298 18.68 3.05 -7.20
N ALA A 299 18.64 3.56 -5.97
CA ALA A 299 18.83 2.74 -4.78
C ALA A 299 17.72 1.68 -4.60
N MET A 300 16.47 2.00 -4.96
CA MET A 300 15.36 1.04 -4.92
C MET A 300 15.50 -0.05 -6.00
N VAL A 301 15.94 0.30 -7.21
CA VAL A 301 16.25 -0.68 -8.26
C VAL A 301 17.41 -1.58 -7.84
N ASP A 302 18.49 -1.01 -7.29
CA ASP A 302 19.63 -1.78 -6.80
C ASP A 302 19.21 -2.73 -5.67
N TYR A 303 18.35 -2.28 -4.76
CA TYR A 303 17.78 -3.10 -3.70
C TYR A 303 17.04 -4.32 -4.27
N LEU A 304 16.07 -4.11 -5.18
CA LEU A 304 15.31 -5.21 -5.80
C LEU A 304 16.17 -6.12 -6.68
N THR A 305 17.20 -5.57 -7.34
CA THR A 305 18.16 -6.35 -8.14
C THR A 305 19.03 -7.24 -7.25
N ASN A 306 19.52 -6.72 -6.12
CA ASN A 306 20.33 -7.47 -5.16
C ASN A 306 19.54 -8.60 -4.49
N GLU A 307 18.24 -8.38 -4.26
CA GLU A 307 17.30 -9.42 -3.83
C GLU A 307 16.93 -10.41 -4.95
N LYS A 308 17.50 -10.26 -6.16
CA LYS A 308 17.23 -11.07 -7.35
C LYS A 308 15.75 -11.11 -7.75
N ARG A 309 15.00 -10.05 -7.43
CA ARG A 309 13.57 -9.91 -7.72
C ARG A 309 13.29 -9.07 -8.97
N LEU A 310 14.25 -8.24 -9.40
CA LEU A 310 14.09 -7.38 -10.57
C LEU A 310 15.32 -7.46 -11.49
N GLU A 311 15.07 -7.63 -12.79
CA GLU A 311 16.10 -7.57 -13.81
C GLU A 311 15.77 -6.49 -14.85
N LEU A 312 16.65 -5.49 -14.95
CA LEU A 312 16.57 -4.44 -15.95
C LEU A 312 17.85 -4.41 -16.80
N LYS A 313 17.70 -4.18 -18.11
CA LYS A 313 18.83 -4.01 -19.02
C LYS A 313 19.50 -2.64 -18.81
N SER A 314 20.69 -2.48 -19.39
CA SER A 314 21.54 -1.29 -19.19
C SER A 314 20.85 0.03 -19.55
N ARG A 315 20.03 0.05 -20.62
CA ARG A 315 19.30 1.24 -21.05
C ARG A 315 18.25 1.67 -20.03
N GLU A 316 17.46 0.72 -19.55
CA GLU A 316 16.39 0.95 -18.57
C GLU A 316 16.99 1.40 -17.23
N LYS A 317 18.09 0.77 -16.78
CA LYS A 317 18.85 1.24 -15.61
C LYS A 317 19.37 2.67 -15.78
N HIS A 318 19.86 3.01 -16.98
CA HIS A 318 20.31 4.37 -17.29
C HIS A 318 19.15 5.38 -17.22
N LEU A 319 17.98 5.04 -17.76
CA LEU A 319 16.79 5.90 -17.67
C LEU A 319 16.36 6.13 -16.22
N VAL A 320 16.30 5.09 -15.38
CA VAL A 320 15.96 5.23 -13.95
C VAL A 320 16.94 6.18 -13.25
N LYS A 321 18.24 6.05 -13.52
CA LYS A 321 19.27 6.95 -12.97
C LYS A 321 19.02 8.41 -13.36
N LEU A 322 18.64 8.65 -14.61
CA LEU A 322 18.32 9.98 -15.10
C LEU A 322 17.04 10.55 -14.46
N LEU A 323 16.01 9.73 -14.25
CA LEU A 323 14.80 10.12 -13.53
C LEU A 323 15.09 10.45 -12.05
N SER A 324 15.95 9.68 -11.38
CA SER A 324 16.42 10.02 -10.02
C SER A 324 17.14 11.37 -9.99
N LYS A 325 18.00 11.65 -10.98
CA LYS A 325 18.70 12.93 -11.12
C LYS A 325 17.71 14.07 -11.36
N PHE A 326 16.75 13.88 -12.28
CA PHE A 326 15.67 14.83 -12.53
C PHE A 326 14.93 15.19 -11.23
N TYR A 327 14.46 14.18 -10.50
CA TYR A 327 13.65 14.38 -9.31
C TYR A 327 14.40 15.13 -8.18
N LYS A 328 15.71 14.86 -8.04
CA LYS A 328 16.56 15.52 -7.05
C LYS A 328 16.90 16.96 -7.41
N PHE A 329 17.24 17.22 -8.68
CA PHE A 329 17.86 18.49 -9.08
C PHE A 329 16.90 19.39 -9.85
N ALA A 330 16.19 18.88 -10.85
CA ALA A 330 15.42 19.72 -11.79
C ALA A 330 14.23 20.43 -11.14
N ARG A 331 13.56 19.79 -10.17
CA ARG A 331 12.42 20.39 -9.44
C ARG A 331 12.77 21.69 -8.71
N TYR A 332 14.00 21.80 -8.21
CA TYR A 332 14.46 22.94 -7.41
C TYR A 332 15.42 23.85 -8.16
N ASN A 333 15.91 23.43 -9.33
CA ASN A 333 16.96 24.15 -10.07
C ASN A 333 16.55 25.57 -10.49
N ARG A 334 15.24 25.84 -10.56
CA ARG A 334 14.68 27.16 -10.91
C ARG A 334 14.53 28.09 -9.70
N TYR A 335 14.68 27.58 -8.48
CA TYR A 335 14.63 28.37 -7.23
C TYR A 335 16.02 28.73 -6.68
N SER A 336 17.07 28.10 -7.22
CA SER A 336 18.46 28.54 -7.02
C SER A 336 18.89 29.41 -8.22
N TYR A 337 19.90 30.27 -8.04
CA TYR A 337 20.56 30.99 -9.15
C TYR A 337 21.32 30.01 -10.05
N SER A 338 20.62 29.09 -10.70
CA SER A 338 21.19 28.19 -11.70
C SER A 338 21.10 28.86 -13.08
N LYS A 339 22.17 28.74 -13.87
CA LYS A 339 22.23 29.26 -15.24
C LYS A 339 21.62 28.30 -16.28
N ASP A 340 21.08 27.15 -15.85
CA ASP A 340 20.71 26.06 -16.76
C ASP A 340 19.19 25.87 -16.83
N ASN A 341 18.56 26.61 -17.74
CA ASN A 341 17.11 26.62 -17.95
C ASN A 341 16.59 25.45 -18.81
N LEU A 342 17.46 24.53 -19.24
CA LEU A 342 17.15 23.43 -20.18
C LEU A 342 17.58 22.05 -19.66
N LEU A 343 17.62 21.86 -18.33
CA LEU A 343 18.10 20.63 -17.70
C LEU A 343 17.28 19.39 -18.13
N GLU A 344 15.98 19.55 -18.30
CA GLU A 344 15.03 18.52 -18.71
C GLU A 344 15.34 18.01 -20.11
N LEU A 345 15.60 18.93 -21.04
CA LEU A 345 16.02 18.62 -22.40
C LEU A 345 17.40 17.94 -22.41
N LYS A 346 18.34 18.40 -21.58
CA LYS A 346 19.66 17.75 -21.45
C LYS A 346 19.54 16.31 -20.96
N ILE A 347 18.62 16.02 -20.04
CA ILE A 347 18.36 14.67 -19.56
C ILE A 347 17.86 13.76 -20.69
N ILE A 348 16.88 14.22 -21.48
CA ILE A 348 16.36 13.47 -22.63
C ILE A 348 17.44 13.26 -23.71
N ARG A 349 18.23 14.30 -24.01
CA ARG A 349 19.35 14.21 -24.96
C ARG A 349 20.46 13.28 -24.46
N GLU A 350 20.75 13.28 -23.16
CA GLU A 350 21.71 12.36 -22.54
C GLU A 350 21.26 10.91 -22.72
N PHE A 351 19.99 10.63 -22.43
CA PHE A 351 19.39 9.31 -22.62
C PHE A 351 19.47 8.82 -24.07
N THR A 352 19.26 9.74 -25.02
CA THR A 352 19.12 9.43 -26.45
C THR A 352 20.32 9.85 -27.30
N LYS A 353 21.49 10.09 -26.69
CA LYS A 353 22.72 10.56 -27.36
C LYS A 353 23.19 9.70 -28.55
N HIS A 354 22.74 8.46 -28.62
CA HIS A 354 23.11 7.49 -29.65
C HIS A 354 22.17 7.51 -30.87
N VAL A 355 21.08 8.28 -30.83
CA VAL A 355 20.10 8.37 -31.92
C VAL A 355 20.67 9.18 -33.09
N LYS A 356 20.69 8.57 -34.28
CA LYS A 356 21.17 9.17 -35.54
C LYS A 356 20.05 9.43 -36.56
N SER A 357 18.78 9.31 -36.15
CA SER A 357 17.62 9.45 -37.04
C SER A 357 17.54 10.85 -37.65
N LYS A 358 17.05 10.94 -38.90
CA LYS A 358 16.66 12.20 -39.54
C LYS A 358 15.45 12.81 -38.85
N ASN A 359 14.48 11.97 -38.46
CA ASN A 359 13.39 12.36 -37.57
C ASN A 359 13.81 12.07 -36.12
N TYR A 360 14.60 12.98 -35.55
CA TYR A 360 15.19 12.80 -34.23
C TYR A 360 14.12 12.80 -33.13
N ASP A 361 13.18 13.75 -33.17
CA ASP A 361 12.09 13.90 -32.19
C ASP A 361 11.29 12.61 -32.02
N ASP A 362 10.78 12.07 -33.12
CA ASP A 362 9.97 10.84 -33.12
C ASP A 362 10.76 9.63 -32.62
N ALA A 363 12.01 9.48 -33.07
CA ALA A 363 12.88 8.39 -32.63
C ALA A 363 13.20 8.46 -31.13
N VAL A 364 13.37 9.67 -30.58
CA VAL A 364 13.57 9.89 -29.14
C VAL A 364 12.33 9.47 -28.36
N LYS A 365 11.13 9.89 -28.79
CA LYS A 365 9.86 9.56 -28.14
C LYS A 365 9.59 8.05 -28.13
N HIS A 366 9.87 7.36 -29.23
CA HIS A 366 9.80 5.89 -29.29
C HIS A 366 10.76 5.19 -28.31
N ILE A 367 12.02 5.64 -28.23
CA ILE A 367 12.99 5.04 -27.31
C ILE A 367 12.60 5.30 -25.86
N TYR A 368 12.14 6.52 -25.55
CA TYR A 368 11.66 6.90 -24.24
C TYR A 368 10.42 6.09 -23.83
N GLY A 369 9.38 6.08 -24.67
CA GLY A 369 8.14 5.34 -24.42
C GLY A 369 8.37 3.85 -24.24
N LYS A 370 9.23 3.24 -25.08
CA LYS A 370 9.59 1.83 -24.95
C LYS A 370 10.34 1.52 -23.66
N SER A 371 11.36 2.30 -23.30
CA SER A 371 12.12 2.03 -22.08
C SER A 371 11.28 2.22 -20.82
N ILE A 372 10.37 3.21 -20.79
CA ILE A 372 9.41 3.34 -19.69
C ILE A 372 8.49 2.12 -19.64
N GLY A 373 7.87 1.73 -20.76
CA GLY A 373 6.97 0.57 -20.80
C GLY A 373 7.63 -0.71 -20.32
N ILE A 374 8.90 -0.96 -20.68
CA ILE A 374 9.67 -2.11 -20.19
C ILE A 374 9.84 -2.06 -18.66
N ILE A 375 10.26 -0.91 -18.11
CA ILE A 375 10.44 -0.74 -16.65
C ILE A 375 9.11 -0.96 -15.93
N SER A 376 8.04 -0.32 -16.39
CA SER A 376 6.71 -0.38 -15.80
C SER A 376 6.17 -1.80 -15.76
N ARG A 377 6.33 -2.56 -16.85
CA ARG A 377 5.88 -3.97 -16.92
C ARG A 377 6.72 -4.89 -16.07
N ALA A 378 8.04 -4.71 -16.03
CA ALA A 378 8.90 -5.51 -15.16
C ALA A 378 8.51 -5.34 -13.67
N LEU A 379 8.21 -4.11 -13.26
CA LEU A 379 7.75 -3.83 -11.90
C LEU A 379 6.32 -4.35 -11.64
N TYR A 380 5.40 -4.17 -12.59
CA TYR A 380 4.04 -4.68 -12.46
C TYR A 380 3.99 -6.21 -12.40
N ASP A 381 4.80 -6.91 -13.21
CA ASP A 381 4.96 -8.36 -13.14
C ASP A 381 5.50 -8.80 -11.78
N LEU A 382 6.48 -8.08 -11.22
CA LEU A 382 6.98 -8.32 -9.86
C LEU A 382 5.89 -8.10 -8.80
N ILE A 383 5.13 -7.01 -8.90
CA ILE A 383 4.01 -6.73 -7.99
C ILE A 383 2.96 -7.85 -8.08
N SER A 384 2.62 -8.30 -9.28
CA SER A 384 1.70 -9.43 -9.48
C SER A 384 2.22 -10.70 -8.84
N GLN A 385 3.49 -11.05 -9.07
CA GLN A 385 4.14 -12.20 -8.43
C GLN A 385 4.07 -12.11 -6.90
N LEU A 386 4.50 -10.99 -6.32
CA LEU A 386 4.49 -10.79 -4.87
C LEU A 386 3.05 -10.84 -4.33
N SER A 387 2.10 -10.26 -5.04
CA SER A 387 0.68 -10.32 -4.64
C SER A 387 0.19 -11.77 -4.54
N PHE A 388 0.57 -12.65 -5.47
CA PHE A 388 0.28 -14.08 -5.38
C PHE A 388 1.01 -14.74 -4.19
N GLU A 389 2.28 -14.40 -3.93
CA GLU A 389 3.03 -14.86 -2.74
C GLU A 389 2.35 -14.44 -1.42
N HIS A 390 1.58 -13.34 -1.43
CA HIS A 390 0.83 -12.82 -0.29
C HIS A 390 -0.68 -13.12 -0.32
N GLN A 391 -1.18 -13.81 -1.35
CA GLN A 391 -2.62 -14.07 -1.56
C GLN A 391 -3.49 -12.80 -1.53
N VAL A 392 -2.99 -11.73 -2.16
CA VAL A 392 -3.68 -10.44 -2.32
C VAL A 392 -3.81 -10.04 -3.79
N PHE A 393 -4.51 -8.94 -4.05
CA PHE A 393 -4.97 -8.52 -5.37
C PHE A 393 -4.43 -7.14 -5.76
N VAL A 394 -3.24 -6.76 -5.27
CA VAL A 394 -2.64 -5.43 -5.53
C VAL A 394 -2.40 -5.17 -7.03
N TYR A 395 -2.34 -6.22 -7.85
CA TYR A 395 -2.21 -6.12 -9.30
C TYR A 395 -3.53 -5.85 -10.03
N GLU A 396 -4.68 -5.80 -9.37
CA GLU A 396 -5.95 -5.54 -10.06
C GLU A 396 -6.01 -4.12 -10.61
N LEU A 397 -6.54 -3.99 -11.83
CA LEU A 397 -6.71 -2.72 -12.54
C LEU A 397 -8.17 -2.53 -12.89
N ASN A 398 -8.67 -1.30 -12.77
CA ASN A 398 -9.98 -0.94 -13.28
C ASN A 398 -10.01 -1.10 -14.82
N SER A 399 -11.10 -1.67 -15.35
CA SER A 399 -11.28 -1.89 -16.78
C SER A 399 -11.24 -0.61 -17.60
N ASP A 400 -11.64 0.51 -17.03
CA ASP A 400 -11.80 1.78 -17.74
C ASP A 400 -10.55 2.66 -17.64
N SER A 401 -9.51 2.15 -16.97
CA SER A 401 -8.28 2.88 -16.71
C SER A 401 -7.27 2.81 -17.86
N VAL A 402 -6.67 3.95 -18.18
CA VAL A 402 -5.54 4.03 -19.13
C VAL A 402 -4.29 3.29 -18.65
N ALA A 403 -4.20 2.98 -17.35
CA ALA A 403 -3.14 2.15 -16.78
C ALA A 403 -3.02 0.79 -17.48
N ARG A 404 -4.12 0.28 -18.07
CA ARG A 404 -4.14 -0.96 -18.85
C ARG A 404 -3.21 -0.92 -20.06
N PHE A 405 -3.07 0.22 -20.75
CA PHE A 405 -2.13 0.35 -21.87
C PHE A 405 -0.67 0.17 -21.43
N VAL A 406 -0.37 0.62 -20.21
CA VAL A 406 0.98 0.55 -19.62
C VAL A 406 1.30 -0.89 -19.23
N PHE A 407 0.42 -1.53 -18.46
CA PHE A 407 0.75 -2.77 -17.75
C PHE A 407 0.38 -4.06 -18.49
N LEU A 408 -0.71 -4.08 -19.27
CA LEU A 408 -1.19 -5.34 -19.87
C LEU A 408 -0.31 -5.78 -21.04
N LYS A 409 0.10 -7.05 -21.00
CA LYS A 409 0.93 -7.70 -22.04
C LYS A 409 0.25 -7.83 -23.40
N SER A 410 -1.07 -7.66 -23.46
CA SER A 410 -1.83 -7.60 -24.72
C SER A 410 -1.44 -6.40 -25.58
N TYR A 411 -0.87 -5.35 -24.97
CA TYR A 411 -0.35 -4.18 -25.68
C TYR A 411 1.15 -4.29 -25.90
N GLN A 412 1.69 -3.58 -26.90
CA GLN A 412 3.13 -3.49 -27.13
C GLN A 412 3.87 -2.68 -26.05
N GLU A 413 5.16 -2.92 -25.83
CA GLU A 413 5.95 -2.23 -24.78
C GLU A 413 6.22 -0.76 -25.11
N ASP A 414 6.23 -0.41 -26.39
CA ASP A 414 6.40 0.97 -26.83
C ASP A 414 5.10 1.75 -26.64
N LEU A 415 5.00 2.42 -25.48
CA LEU A 415 3.82 3.18 -25.10
C LEU A 415 3.55 4.36 -26.04
N TYR A 416 4.59 4.95 -26.62
CA TYR A 416 4.44 6.03 -27.59
C TYR A 416 3.84 5.50 -28.92
N SER A 417 4.24 4.29 -29.33
CA SER A 417 3.58 3.61 -30.45
C SER A 417 2.09 3.33 -30.20
N ILE A 418 1.69 3.00 -28.96
CA ILE A 418 0.26 2.86 -28.60
C ILE A 418 -0.45 4.20 -28.76
N LEU A 419 0.12 5.30 -28.25
CA LEU A 419 -0.47 6.63 -28.40
C LEU A 419 -0.69 6.99 -29.88
N LYS A 420 0.30 6.72 -30.75
CA LYS A 420 0.15 6.93 -32.20
C LYS A 420 -0.92 6.07 -32.84
N GLN A 421 -1.12 4.84 -32.36
CA GLN A 421 -2.24 4.00 -32.80
C GLN A 421 -3.59 4.60 -32.38
N ILE A 422 -3.71 5.13 -31.15
CA ILE A 422 -4.92 5.82 -30.68
C ILE A 422 -5.20 7.05 -31.53
N GLU A 423 -4.20 7.90 -31.78
CA GLU A 423 -4.34 9.06 -32.67
C GLU A 423 -4.79 8.63 -34.09
N LYS A 424 -4.25 7.52 -34.61
CA LYS A 424 -4.68 6.97 -35.90
C LYS A 424 -6.14 6.51 -35.87
N SER A 425 -6.55 5.78 -34.82
CA SER A 425 -7.95 5.34 -34.65
C SER A 425 -8.93 6.51 -34.63
N LYS A 426 -8.55 7.63 -34.01
CA LYS A 426 -9.35 8.86 -34.04
C LYS A 426 -9.46 9.45 -35.44
N ARG A 427 -8.36 9.47 -36.22
CA ARG A 427 -8.40 9.90 -37.62
C ARG A 427 -9.32 9.02 -38.46
N GLU A 428 -9.33 7.71 -38.23
CA GLU A 428 -10.26 6.79 -38.89
C GLU A 428 -11.72 7.06 -38.49
N LEU A 429 -11.99 7.38 -37.21
CA LEU A 429 -13.32 7.80 -36.76
C LEU A 429 -13.76 9.10 -37.44
N LEU A 430 -12.89 10.11 -37.49
CA LEU A 430 -13.17 11.35 -38.21
C LEU A 430 -13.42 11.10 -39.70
N TRP A 431 -12.64 10.22 -40.32
CA TRP A 431 -12.87 9.82 -41.70
C TRP A 431 -14.22 9.12 -41.90
N PHE A 432 -14.61 8.24 -40.98
CA PHE A 432 -15.95 7.66 -40.95
C PHE A 432 -17.03 8.75 -40.88
N LEU A 433 -16.89 9.73 -39.98
CA LEU A 433 -17.84 10.84 -39.85
C LEU A 433 -17.92 11.69 -41.13
N ILE A 434 -16.80 11.95 -41.81
CA ILE A 434 -16.79 12.66 -43.10
C ILE A 434 -17.56 11.88 -44.17
N ARG A 435 -17.41 10.55 -44.20
CA ARG A 435 -17.99 9.70 -45.25
C ARG A 435 -19.44 9.30 -44.99
N LYS A 436 -19.80 9.15 -43.72
CA LYS A 436 -21.03 8.50 -43.26
C LYS A 436 -21.80 9.30 -42.22
N GLY A 437 -21.27 10.44 -41.75
CA GLY A 437 -21.94 11.31 -40.79
C GLY A 437 -23.31 11.80 -41.26
N GLY A 438 -23.47 11.96 -42.58
CA GLY A 438 -24.73 12.33 -43.22
C GLY A 438 -25.85 11.29 -43.10
N GLU A 439 -25.55 10.06 -42.69
CA GLU A 439 -26.48 8.94 -42.51
C GLU A 439 -26.85 8.72 -41.03
N LEU A 440 -26.23 9.45 -40.10
CA LEU A 440 -26.47 9.29 -38.66
C LEU A 440 -27.80 9.93 -38.25
N GLY A 441 -28.55 9.26 -37.37
CA GLY A 441 -29.86 9.75 -36.87
C GLY A 441 -29.82 11.14 -36.23
N ILE A 442 -28.68 11.54 -35.67
CA ILE A 442 -28.47 12.87 -35.10
C ILE A 442 -28.63 14.00 -36.13
N LYS A 443 -28.45 13.71 -37.42
CA LYS A 443 -28.66 14.68 -38.49
C LYS A 443 -30.11 15.14 -38.60
N GLU A 444 -31.08 14.24 -38.40
CA GLU A 444 -32.50 14.60 -38.45
C GLU A 444 -32.88 15.47 -37.26
N VAL A 445 -32.35 15.17 -36.06
CA VAL A 445 -32.53 16.01 -34.87
C VAL A 445 -31.86 17.37 -35.03
N GLY A 446 -30.68 17.41 -35.65
CA GLY A 446 -29.91 18.62 -35.84
C GLY A 446 -30.36 19.52 -36.99
N LYS A 447 -31.37 19.13 -37.77
CA LYS A 447 -31.72 19.79 -39.05
C LYS A 447 -32.09 21.27 -38.93
N GLU A 448 -32.56 21.70 -37.76
CA GLU A 448 -32.91 23.10 -37.48
C GLU A 448 -31.72 23.94 -36.95
N TYR A 449 -30.58 23.32 -36.69
CA TYR A 449 -29.38 23.97 -36.16
C TYR A 449 -28.28 24.02 -37.21
N GLU A 450 -27.95 25.21 -37.69
CA GLU A 450 -26.84 25.42 -38.63
C GLU A 450 -25.48 25.07 -37.97
N GLU A 451 -24.49 24.69 -38.78
CA GLU A 451 -23.11 24.55 -38.32
C GLU A 451 -22.52 25.89 -37.84
N LEU A 452 -21.56 25.83 -36.91
CA LEU A 452 -20.74 27.01 -36.62
C LEU A 452 -19.79 27.27 -37.80
N PRO A 453 -19.45 28.53 -38.09
CA PRO A 453 -18.70 28.92 -39.29
C PRO A 453 -17.19 28.65 -39.15
N PHE A 454 -16.79 27.43 -38.80
CA PHE A 454 -15.38 27.02 -38.76
C PHE A 454 -14.74 27.27 -40.13
N ASP A 455 -13.74 28.15 -40.20
CA ASP A 455 -13.09 28.50 -41.46
C ASP A 455 -12.04 27.47 -41.91
N ASP A 456 -11.72 27.49 -43.21
CA ASP A 456 -10.72 26.60 -43.80
C ASP A 456 -9.29 26.86 -43.28
N MET A 457 -9.02 28.07 -42.74
CA MET A 457 -7.69 28.48 -42.32
C MET A 457 -7.29 27.84 -40.99
N GLY A 458 -8.24 27.66 -40.06
CA GLY A 458 -8.04 27.01 -38.75
C GLY A 458 -8.34 25.51 -38.71
N LEU A 459 -9.03 24.97 -39.72
CA LEU A 459 -9.58 23.60 -39.67
C LEU A 459 -8.55 22.51 -39.35
N GLN A 460 -7.34 22.58 -39.91
CA GLN A 460 -6.30 21.58 -39.64
C GLN A 460 -5.81 21.61 -38.19
N ASP A 461 -5.81 22.78 -37.57
CA ASP A 461 -5.41 22.94 -36.17
C ASP A 461 -6.48 22.36 -35.23
N TYR A 462 -7.77 22.61 -35.50
CA TYR A 462 -8.87 22.01 -34.73
C TYR A 462 -8.86 20.48 -34.82
N LEU A 463 -8.67 19.94 -36.03
CA LEU A 463 -8.56 18.49 -36.24
C LEU A 463 -7.33 17.91 -35.51
N HIS A 464 -6.23 18.67 -35.45
CA HIS A 464 -5.04 18.27 -34.70
C HIS A 464 -5.33 18.15 -33.20
N GLU A 465 -5.98 19.15 -32.58
CA GLU A 465 -6.33 19.15 -31.15
C GLU A 465 -7.19 17.94 -30.77
N LEU A 466 -8.23 17.65 -31.56
CA LEU A 466 -9.11 16.49 -31.35
C LEU A 466 -8.36 15.16 -31.41
N VAL A 467 -7.41 15.04 -32.34
CA VAL A 467 -6.66 13.80 -32.56
C VAL A 467 -5.59 13.61 -31.47
N CYS A 468 -4.80 14.64 -31.18
CA CYS A 468 -3.58 14.54 -30.38
C CYS A 468 -3.79 14.63 -28.86
N ASN A 469 -5.04 14.58 -28.37
CA ASN A 469 -5.37 14.68 -26.93
C ASN A 469 -4.79 15.95 -26.31
N GLU A 470 -4.88 17.10 -26.97
CA GLU A 470 -4.57 18.38 -26.33
C GLU A 470 -5.70 18.70 -25.34
N ASN A 471 -5.46 18.46 -24.04
CA ASN A 471 -6.52 18.47 -23.02
C ASN A 471 -7.28 19.79 -22.88
N SER A 472 -6.74 20.89 -23.39
CA SER A 472 -7.38 22.20 -23.33
C SER A 472 -8.30 22.49 -24.51
N GLY A 473 -8.10 21.85 -25.68
CA GLY A 473 -8.82 22.19 -26.90
C GLY A 473 -8.87 23.71 -27.14
N GLU A 474 -7.76 24.40 -26.91
CA GLU A 474 -7.72 25.86 -26.72
C GLU A 474 -8.24 26.58 -27.95
N LYS A 475 -7.79 26.19 -29.15
CA LYS A 475 -8.24 26.83 -30.39
C LYS A 475 -9.72 26.56 -30.66
N ILE A 476 -10.19 25.34 -30.39
CA ILE A 476 -11.61 25.01 -30.53
C ILE A 476 -12.44 25.83 -29.53
N TYR A 477 -11.99 25.94 -28.28
CA TYR A 477 -12.66 26.70 -27.23
C TYR A 477 -12.73 28.19 -27.56
N GLU A 478 -11.60 28.81 -27.94
CA GLU A 478 -11.53 30.23 -28.28
C GLU A 478 -12.49 30.56 -29.43
N PHE A 479 -12.47 29.74 -30.48
CA PHE A 479 -13.38 29.92 -31.62
C PHE A 479 -14.85 29.77 -31.19
N VAL A 480 -15.23 28.65 -30.57
CA VAL A 480 -16.62 28.38 -30.19
C VAL A 480 -17.13 29.42 -29.18
N SER A 481 -16.28 29.88 -28.25
CA SER A 481 -16.65 30.92 -27.28
C SER A 481 -16.97 32.24 -27.98
N ALA A 482 -16.17 32.65 -28.97
CA ALA A 482 -16.43 33.88 -29.72
C ALA A 482 -17.76 33.80 -30.49
N GLU A 483 -18.00 32.69 -31.18
CA GLU A 483 -19.26 32.46 -31.92
C GLU A 483 -20.49 32.42 -30.99
N TYR A 484 -20.34 31.86 -29.79
CA TYR A 484 -21.42 31.83 -28.80
C TYR A 484 -21.68 33.21 -28.19
N ASP A 485 -20.66 34.03 -27.96
CA ASP A 485 -20.84 35.40 -27.47
C ASP A 485 -21.63 36.24 -28.49
N GLU A 486 -21.34 36.10 -29.79
CA GLU A 486 -22.11 36.74 -30.85
C GLU A 486 -23.56 36.22 -30.89
N MET A 487 -23.76 34.91 -30.83
CA MET A 487 -25.10 34.31 -30.85
C MET A 487 -25.95 34.74 -29.64
N VAL A 488 -25.35 34.87 -28.45
CA VAL A 488 -26.04 35.36 -27.25
C VAL A 488 -26.43 36.83 -27.40
N ALA A 489 -25.58 37.65 -28.01
CA ALA A 489 -25.86 39.06 -28.27
C ALA A 489 -27.01 39.24 -29.29
N GLU A 490 -27.11 38.36 -30.27
CA GLU A 490 -28.15 38.38 -31.31
C GLU A 490 -29.48 37.77 -30.85
N ASP A 491 -29.47 36.53 -30.36
CA ASP A 491 -30.66 35.79 -29.92
C ASP A 491 -30.31 34.76 -28.83
N LYS A 492 -30.52 35.16 -27.58
CA LYS A 492 -30.28 34.34 -26.40
C LYS A 492 -31.12 33.06 -26.36
N GLU A 493 -32.35 33.06 -26.87
CA GLU A 493 -33.21 31.86 -26.84
C GLU A 493 -32.76 30.85 -27.91
N LYS A 494 -32.33 31.31 -29.08
CA LYS A 494 -31.69 30.46 -30.10
C LYS A 494 -30.41 29.81 -29.55
N TRP A 495 -29.57 30.57 -28.86
CA TRP A 495 -28.36 30.04 -28.21
C TRP A 495 -28.69 28.95 -27.18
N LYS A 496 -29.67 29.17 -26.28
CA LYS A 496 -30.07 28.16 -25.29
C LYS A 496 -30.49 26.83 -25.93
N LYS A 497 -31.32 26.89 -26.97
CA LYS A 497 -31.76 25.70 -27.71
C LYS A 497 -30.60 24.97 -28.37
N ARG A 498 -29.60 25.70 -28.90
CA ARG A 498 -28.37 25.08 -29.43
C ARG A 498 -27.61 24.35 -28.34
N MET A 499 -27.55 24.88 -27.11
CA MET A 499 -26.82 24.23 -26.03
C MET A 499 -27.47 22.93 -25.58
N GLU A 500 -28.80 22.90 -25.50
CA GLU A 500 -29.53 21.64 -25.25
C GLU A 500 -29.28 20.61 -26.37
N PHE A 501 -29.21 21.05 -27.63
CA PHE A 501 -28.93 20.17 -28.76
C PHE A 501 -27.49 19.62 -28.75
N VAL A 502 -26.47 20.46 -28.54
CA VAL A 502 -25.07 20.02 -28.60
C VAL A 502 -24.75 18.98 -27.52
N GLU A 503 -25.41 19.03 -26.36
CA GLU A 503 -25.30 18.02 -25.28
C GLU A 503 -25.83 16.62 -25.67
N VAL A 504 -26.57 16.50 -26.78
CA VAL A 504 -26.99 15.21 -27.35
C VAL A 504 -25.80 14.49 -28.01
N ILE A 505 -24.83 15.24 -28.54
CA ILE A 505 -23.69 14.69 -29.30
C ILE A 505 -22.78 13.91 -28.35
N GLY A 506 -22.64 12.60 -28.60
CA GLY A 506 -21.78 11.72 -27.79
C GLY A 506 -22.38 11.29 -26.45
N ASN A 507 -23.64 11.63 -26.16
CA ASN A 507 -24.32 11.18 -24.95
C ASN A 507 -24.66 9.68 -25.04
N THR A 508 -23.97 8.87 -24.25
CA THR A 508 -24.12 7.40 -24.26
C THR A 508 -25.45 6.89 -23.71
N ASN A 509 -26.28 7.76 -23.12
CA ASN A 509 -27.64 7.41 -22.68
C ASN A 509 -28.69 7.57 -23.78
N ILE A 510 -28.32 8.09 -24.95
CA ILE A 510 -29.24 8.31 -26.08
C ILE A 510 -29.02 7.19 -27.10
N ILE A 511 -30.09 6.44 -27.39
CA ILE A 511 -30.09 5.35 -28.37
C ILE A 511 -30.85 5.82 -29.62
N TRP A 512 -30.17 5.80 -30.75
CA TRP A 512 -30.76 6.05 -32.05
C TRP A 512 -31.36 4.74 -32.57
N TRP A 513 -32.67 4.59 -32.45
CA TRP A 513 -33.38 3.46 -33.07
C TRP A 513 -33.42 3.69 -34.58
N GLU A 514 -32.90 2.74 -35.37
CA GLU A 514 -33.23 2.70 -36.79
C GLU A 514 -34.71 2.33 -36.89
N GLU A 515 -35.55 3.23 -37.41
CA GLU A 515 -36.87 2.80 -37.89
C GLU A 515 -36.63 1.79 -39.01
N ASP A 516 -37.07 0.54 -38.80
CA ASP A 516 -37.07 -0.52 -39.80
C ASP A 516 -37.65 0.04 -41.13
N LYS A 517 -36.78 0.18 -42.13
CA LYS A 517 -37.16 0.62 -43.48
C LYS A 517 -37.90 -0.47 -44.26
#